data_AF-A0A3N5TEQ1-F1
#
_entry.id   AF-A0A3N5TEQ1-F1
#
_cell.length_a   1.000
_cell.length_b   1.000
_cell.length_c   1.000
_cell.angle_alpha   90.00
_cell.angle_beta   90.00
_cell.angle_gamma   90.00
#
_symmetry.space_group_name_H-M   'P 1'
#
loop_
_entity.id
_entity.type
_entity.pdbx_description
1 polymer ?
#
loop_
_entity_poly.entity_id
_entity_poly.type
_entity_poly.pdbx_seq_one_letter_code
_entity_poly.pdbx_strand_id
1 'polypeptide(L)'
;MDLLKRTAKFETVILNKRGEIVEKNPLETIEQVQMLPGNVELPLINIPAGVFDMGSLPHKGEPEEFPRHNVLVKSFYMSKYPVTQGQSSGKQNFMECRKGFLQGIGGIHRQAISTASRIGMGICVQGVYRGGPTDKDQFPPNRYGLHDMHGNVWEWCEDTWHDNYEGAPLDNKTWTGGDSSWHVMRGGSWHDPPGLCRSAMRLRAHAEEGEGYFGFRVAVIFGGLEQGTSVC
;
A
#
# COMPACT_ATOMS: atom_id res chain seq x y z
N MET A 1 6.83 -23.15 8.95
CA MET A 1 5.57 -22.56 9.44
C MET A 1 4.57 -22.69 8.31
N ASP A 2 3.51 -23.47 8.49
CA ASP A 2 2.45 -23.56 7.49
C ASP A 2 1.67 -22.24 7.47
N LEU A 3 1.75 -21.56 6.33
CA LEU A 3 1.03 -20.33 6.07
C LEU A 3 -0.42 -20.69 5.74
N LEU A 4 -1.37 -20.30 6.58
CA LEU A 4 -2.79 -20.53 6.30
C LEU A 4 -3.23 -19.59 5.17
N LYS A 5 -3.39 -20.16 3.97
CA LYS A 5 -4.00 -19.48 2.82
C LYS A 5 -5.48 -19.84 2.75
N ARG A 6 -6.34 -18.83 2.56
CA ARG A 6 -7.78 -19.01 2.40
C ARG A 6 -8.33 -18.12 1.29
N THR A 7 -9.41 -18.56 0.69
CA THR A 7 -10.22 -17.69 -0.19
C THR A 7 -11.03 -16.74 0.70
N ALA A 8 -10.81 -15.44 0.54
CA ALA A 8 -11.57 -14.39 1.20
C ALA A 8 -12.57 -13.78 0.21
N LYS A 9 -13.84 -13.73 0.60
CA LYS A 9 -14.89 -13.06 -0.17
C LYS A 9 -15.08 -11.65 0.36
N PHE A 10 -15.31 -10.70 -0.54
CA PHE A 10 -15.56 -9.31 -0.21
C PHE A 10 -16.45 -8.65 -1.26
N GLU A 11 -16.97 -7.47 -0.97
CA GLU A 11 -17.77 -6.69 -1.90
C GLU A 11 -17.09 -5.37 -2.20
N THR A 12 -17.04 -5.01 -3.47
CA THR A 12 -16.71 -3.64 -3.91
C THR A 12 -18.00 -2.88 -4.20
N VAL A 13 -17.96 -1.56 -4.10
CA VAL A 13 -19.13 -0.72 -4.36
C VAL A 13 -18.85 0.30 -5.45
N ILE A 14 -19.87 0.62 -6.23
CA ILE A 14 -19.87 1.80 -7.11
C ILE A 14 -20.74 2.85 -6.43
N LEU A 15 -20.21 4.06 -6.32
CA LEU A 15 -20.90 5.20 -5.74
C LEU A 15 -21.41 6.14 -6.84
N ASN A 16 -22.57 6.76 -6.64
CA ASN A 16 -22.99 7.90 -7.46
C ASN A 16 -22.27 9.19 -7.03
N LYS A 17 -22.57 10.31 -7.71
CA LYS A 17 -21.98 11.63 -7.39
C LYS A 17 -22.34 12.16 -5.98
N ARG A 18 -23.33 11.58 -5.31
CA ARG A 18 -23.75 11.94 -3.94
C ARG A 18 -23.11 11.05 -2.88
N GLY A 19 -22.38 10.02 -3.28
CA GLY A 19 -21.74 9.07 -2.36
C GLY A 19 -22.62 7.91 -1.96
N GLU A 20 -23.78 7.76 -2.60
CA GLU A 20 -24.70 6.66 -2.33
C GLU A 20 -24.27 5.44 -3.15
N ILE A 21 -24.36 4.25 -2.54
CA ILE A 21 -24.06 2.98 -3.20
C ILE A 21 -25.13 2.73 -4.28
N VAL A 22 -24.70 2.61 -5.53
CA VAL A 22 -25.57 2.26 -6.67
C VAL A 22 -25.38 0.82 -7.13
N GLU A 23 -24.23 0.23 -6.85
CA GLU A 23 -23.91 -1.14 -7.25
C GLU A 23 -23.00 -1.79 -6.22
N LYS A 24 -23.20 -3.10 -6.01
CA LYS A 24 -22.32 -3.95 -5.22
C LYS A 24 -21.84 -5.10 -6.08
N ASN A 25 -20.54 -5.34 -6.05
CA ASN A 25 -19.87 -6.35 -6.85
C ASN A 25 -19.13 -7.33 -5.93
N PRO A 26 -19.63 -8.56 -5.76
CA PRO A 26 -18.95 -9.58 -4.98
C PRO A 26 -17.70 -10.05 -5.72
N LEU A 27 -16.59 -10.15 -5.00
CA LEU A 27 -15.29 -10.59 -5.49
C LEU A 27 -14.65 -11.54 -4.48
N GLU A 28 -13.63 -12.26 -4.94
CA GLU A 28 -12.84 -13.16 -4.14
C GLU A 28 -11.34 -12.87 -4.34
N THR A 29 -10.55 -13.08 -3.29
CA THR A 29 -9.09 -12.97 -3.33
C THR A 29 -8.47 -14.06 -2.47
N ILE A 30 -7.16 -14.25 -2.60
CA ILE A 30 -6.39 -15.13 -1.73
C ILE A 30 -5.89 -14.29 -0.57
N GLU A 31 -6.35 -14.61 0.63
CA GLU A 31 -5.86 -14.03 1.87
C GLU A 31 -4.96 -15.04 2.58
N GLN A 32 -3.85 -14.55 3.12
CA GLN A 32 -2.94 -15.29 3.96
C GLN A 32 -2.81 -14.57 5.30
N VAL A 33 -2.94 -15.30 6.40
CA VAL A 33 -2.75 -14.70 7.73
C VAL A 33 -1.37 -15.03 8.24
N GLN A 34 -0.57 -14.00 8.53
CA GLN A 34 0.70 -14.13 9.23
C GLN A 34 0.49 -13.80 10.70
N MET A 35 0.91 -14.70 11.59
CA MET A 35 0.97 -14.39 13.02
C MET A 35 2.23 -13.57 13.32
N LEU A 36 2.04 -12.45 14.00
CA LEU A 36 3.11 -11.62 14.53
C LEU A 36 3.36 -11.96 16.01
N PRO A 37 4.52 -11.57 16.57
CA PRO A 37 4.75 -11.64 18.00
C PRO A 37 3.59 -11.01 18.80
N GLY A 38 3.21 -11.64 19.91
CA GLY A 38 2.05 -11.19 20.70
C GLY A 38 0.70 -11.68 20.19
N ASN A 39 0.66 -12.70 19.33
CA ASN A 39 -0.55 -13.30 18.77
C ASN A 39 -1.43 -12.30 17.99
N VAL A 40 -0.79 -11.33 17.34
CA VAL A 40 -1.49 -10.37 16.47
C VAL A 40 -1.56 -10.96 15.06
N GLU A 41 -2.78 -11.06 14.53
CA GLU A 41 -3.02 -11.50 13.15
C GLU A 41 -2.74 -10.37 12.15
N LEU A 42 -1.89 -10.65 11.16
CA LEU A 42 -1.65 -9.79 10.00
C LEU A 42 -2.26 -10.44 8.75
N PRO A 43 -3.47 -10.03 8.33
CA PRO A 43 -4.05 -10.48 7.07
C PRO A 43 -3.34 -9.84 5.88
N LEU A 44 -2.89 -10.67 4.95
CA LEU A 44 -2.19 -10.31 3.73
C LEU A 44 -3.01 -10.75 2.52
N ILE A 45 -3.21 -9.86 1.57
CA ILE A 45 -3.95 -10.08 0.33
C ILE A 45 -2.95 -10.35 -0.80
N ASN A 46 -3.19 -11.40 -1.59
CA ASN A 46 -2.44 -11.68 -2.80
C ASN A 46 -2.78 -10.65 -3.89
N ILE A 47 -1.77 -9.90 -4.32
CA ILE A 47 -1.84 -8.99 -5.46
C ILE A 47 -1.29 -9.75 -6.67
N PRO A 48 -2.12 -10.02 -7.69
CA PRO A 48 -1.69 -10.79 -8.86
C PRO A 48 -0.66 -10.03 -9.68
N ALA A 49 0.20 -10.77 -10.38
CA ALA A 49 1.15 -10.18 -11.31
C ALA A 49 0.42 -9.45 -12.45
N GLY A 50 1.00 -8.36 -12.94
CA GLY A 50 0.43 -7.61 -14.04
C GLY A 50 1.26 -6.39 -14.44
N VAL A 51 0.83 -5.75 -15.52
CA VAL A 51 1.38 -4.47 -15.98
C VAL A 51 0.38 -3.37 -15.65
N PHE A 52 0.89 -2.29 -15.09
CA PHE A 52 0.10 -1.11 -14.77
C PHE A 52 0.79 0.14 -15.28
N ASP A 53 -0.01 1.10 -15.69
CA ASP A 53 0.45 2.47 -15.88
C ASP A 53 0.71 3.08 -14.51
N MET A 54 1.91 3.57 -14.23
CA MET A 54 2.26 4.37 -13.06
C MET A 54 2.35 5.84 -13.41
N GLY A 55 1.78 6.70 -12.57
CA GLY A 55 1.79 8.15 -12.74
C GLY A 55 0.46 8.69 -13.26
N SER A 56 0.38 10.02 -13.35
CA SER A 56 -0.85 10.70 -13.72
C SER A 56 -1.07 10.80 -15.22
N LEU A 57 -2.33 10.95 -15.62
CA LEU A 57 -2.64 11.37 -17.00
C LEU A 57 -2.00 12.75 -17.28
N PRO A 58 -1.53 13.00 -18.52
CA PRO A 58 -0.98 14.31 -18.88
C PRO A 58 -1.90 15.46 -18.44
N HIS A 59 -1.34 16.45 -17.76
CA HIS A 59 -2.04 17.62 -17.23
C HIS A 59 -3.14 17.33 -16.17
N LYS A 60 -3.10 16.16 -15.52
CA LYS A 60 -4.07 15.75 -14.48
C LYS A 60 -3.44 15.41 -13.12
N GLY A 61 -2.17 15.74 -12.91
CA GLY A 61 -1.45 15.50 -11.65
C GLY A 61 -0.34 16.52 -11.45
N GLU A 62 0.39 16.35 -10.35
CA GLU A 62 1.54 17.18 -9.99
C GLU A 62 2.79 16.81 -10.81
N PRO A 63 3.79 17.71 -10.95
CA PRO A 63 5.00 17.46 -11.73
C PRO A 63 5.71 16.13 -11.38
N GLU A 64 5.74 15.76 -10.11
CA GLU A 64 6.35 14.54 -9.59
C GLU A 64 5.61 13.24 -9.93
N GLU A 65 4.40 13.35 -10.48
CA GLU A 65 3.58 12.23 -10.94
C GLU A 65 3.84 11.87 -12.41
N PHE A 66 4.79 12.55 -13.08
CA PHE A 66 5.14 12.37 -14.48
C PHE A 66 6.58 11.86 -14.66
N PRO A 67 6.92 11.25 -15.81
CA PRO A 67 6.00 10.80 -16.86
C PRO A 67 5.19 9.57 -16.43
N ARG A 68 4.01 9.41 -17.03
CA ARG A 68 3.29 8.14 -16.96
C ARG A 68 4.08 7.06 -17.70
N HIS A 69 4.26 5.91 -17.08
CA HIS A 69 5.06 4.82 -17.63
C HIS A 69 4.48 3.46 -17.24
N ASN A 70 4.82 2.41 -17.99
CA ASN A 70 4.37 1.05 -17.69
C ASN A 70 5.33 0.37 -16.73
N VAL A 71 4.79 -0.25 -15.69
CA VAL A 71 5.58 -1.01 -14.71
C VAL A 71 5.02 -2.43 -14.63
N LEU A 72 5.93 -3.41 -14.68
CA LEU A 72 5.62 -4.81 -14.46
C LEU A 72 5.76 -5.13 -12.98
N VAL A 73 4.69 -5.59 -12.36
CA VAL A 73 4.73 -6.08 -10.99
C VAL A 73 4.44 -7.57 -10.95
N LYS A 74 5.38 -8.30 -10.34
CA LYS A 74 5.23 -9.72 -10.02
C LYS A 74 4.21 -9.88 -8.90
N SER A 75 3.62 -11.06 -8.78
CA SER A 75 2.68 -11.34 -7.71
C SER A 75 3.37 -11.23 -6.35
N PHE A 76 2.67 -10.63 -5.38
CA PHE A 76 3.16 -10.47 -4.02
C PHE A 76 1.97 -10.37 -3.07
N TYR A 77 2.24 -10.36 -1.77
CA TYR A 77 1.22 -10.20 -0.74
C TYR A 77 1.34 -8.83 -0.08
N MET A 78 0.23 -8.18 0.22
CA MET A 78 0.19 -6.87 0.88
C MET A 78 -0.81 -6.87 2.04
N SER A 79 -0.49 -6.21 3.16
CA SER A 79 -1.40 -6.13 4.29
C SER A 79 -2.74 -5.49 3.92
N LYS A 80 -3.82 -6.18 4.33
CA LYS A 80 -5.20 -5.79 4.03
C LYS A 80 -5.55 -4.38 4.56
N TYR A 81 -4.95 -4.03 5.70
CA TYR A 81 -5.11 -2.76 6.40
C TYR A 81 -3.76 -2.04 6.58
N PRO A 82 -3.78 -0.71 6.75
CA PRO A 82 -2.60 0.02 7.18
C PRO A 82 -2.32 -0.31 8.65
N VAL A 83 -1.04 -0.40 9.00
CA VAL A 83 -0.57 -0.45 10.39
C VAL A 83 -0.44 0.99 10.86
N THR A 84 -1.20 1.35 11.89
CA THR A 84 -1.19 2.71 12.47
C THR A 84 -0.36 2.74 13.75
N GLN A 85 0.11 3.94 14.14
CA GLN A 85 0.74 4.15 15.45
C GLN A 85 -0.20 3.83 16.63
N GLY A 86 -1.52 3.76 16.42
CA GLY A 86 -2.46 3.29 17.45
C GLY A 86 -2.35 1.78 17.72
N GLN A 87 -1.97 0.99 16.70
CA GLN A 87 -1.78 -0.46 16.82
C GLN A 87 -0.35 -0.83 17.26
N SER A 88 0.62 0.04 16.97
CA SER A 88 2.00 -0.07 17.45
C SER A 88 2.13 0.80 18.70
N SER A 89 1.93 0.24 19.90
CA SER A 89 1.94 0.97 21.18
C SER A 89 3.30 1.58 21.53
N GLY A 90 3.73 2.61 20.78
CA GLY A 90 5.01 3.27 20.95
C GLY A 90 5.24 4.29 19.84
N LYS A 91 5.54 5.53 20.22
CA LYS A 91 6.04 6.59 19.33
C LYS A 91 7.42 6.18 18.79
N GLN A 92 7.45 5.25 17.85
CA GLN A 92 8.68 4.72 17.28
C GLN A 92 8.76 5.17 15.83
N ASN A 93 9.84 5.86 15.46
CA ASN A 93 10.08 6.31 14.09
C ASN A 93 10.01 5.13 13.12
N PHE A 94 9.57 5.36 11.87
CA PHE A 94 9.48 4.34 10.83
C PHE A 94 10.73 3.45 10.75
N MET A 95 11.93 4.01 10.92
CA MET A 95 13.20 3.27 10.93
C MET A 95 13.37 2.33 12.13
N GLU A 96 12.81 2.65 13.29
CA GLU A 96 12.81 1.78 14.47
C GLU A 96 11.70 0.74 14.41
N CYS A 97 10.48 1.09 13.97
CA CYS A 97 9.42 0.13 13.66
C CYS A 97 9.87 -0.86 12.56
N ARG A 98 10.58 -0.39 11.54
CA ARG A 98 11.22 -1.22 10.51
C ARG A 98 12.20 -2.21 11.14
N LYS A 99 13.09 -1.77 12.04
CA LYS A 99 14.06 -2.67 12.70
C LYS A 99 13.38 -3.67 13.64
N GLY A 100 12.43 -3.23 14.47
CA GLY A 100 11.76 -4.06 15.47
C GLY A 100 10.76 -5.06 14.89
N PHE A 101 9.94 -4.64 13.92
CA PHE A 101 8.97 -5.51 13.25
C PHE A 101 9.68 -6.59 12.42
N LEU A 102 10.79 -6.25 11.75
CA LEU A 102 11.57 -7.17 10.91
C LEU A 102 12.45 -8.16 11.70
N GLN A 103 12.86 -7.83 12.94
CA GLN A 103 13.64 -8.76 13.78
C GLN A 103 12.79 -9.91 14.34
N GLY A 104 11.46 -9.75 14.45
CA GLY A 104 10.53 -10.78 14.95
C GLY A 104 10.03 -11.77 13.90
N ILE A 105 10.18 -11.47 12.61
CA ILE A 105 9.69 -12.28 11.47
C ILE A 105 10.88 -12.88 10.72
N GLY A 106 11.35 -14.04 11.20
CA GLY A 106 12.45 -14.77 10.57
C GLY A 106 12.24 -14.99 9.05
N GLY A 107 13.17 -14.50 8.24
CA GLY A 107 13.36 -14.95 6.85
C GLY A 107 12.50 -14.32 5.76
N ILE A 108 11.82 -13.20 6.00
CA ILE A 108 11.01 -12.53 4.95
C ILE A 108 11.91 -11.69 4.03
N HIS A 109 11.88 -11.98 2.72
CA HIS A 109 12.64 -11.24 1.71
C HIS A 109 12.07 -9.83 1.55
N ARG A 110 12.94 -8.83 1.73
CA ARG A 110 12.66 -7.40 1.74
C ARG A 110 12.23 -6.91 0.35
N GLN A 111 11.05 -6.29 0.25
CA GLN A 111 10.64 -5.41 -0.84
C GLN A 111 9.31 -4.73 -0.47
N ALA A 112 9.32 -3.43 -0.20
CA ALA A 112 8.10 -2.62 -0.27
C ALA A 112 7.94 -2.14 -1.73
N ILE A 113 6.87 -2.59 -2.39
CA ILE A 113 6.63 -2.27 -3.79
C ILE A 113 5.76 -1.01 -3.86
N SER A 114 6.30 0.06 -4.41
CA SER A 114 5.55 1.23 -4.90
C SER A 114 4.59 0.78 -6.01
N THR A 115 3.35 0.41 -5.65
CA THR A 115 2.30 0.06 -6.63
C THR A 115 1.06 0.91 -6.40
N ALA A 116 1.05 2.10 -6.99
CA ALA A 116 -0.15 2.91 -7.04
C ALA A 116 -0.29 3.52 -8.43
N SER A 117 -1.14 2.92 -9.27
CA SER A 117 -1.88 3.61 -10.37
C SER A 117 -2.86 2.72 -11.16
N ARG A 118 -3.22 1.53 -10.66
CA ARG A 118 -4.51 0.90 -11.04
C ARG A 118 -5.34 0.45 -9.83
N ILE A 119 -5.15 1.11 -8.71
CA ILE A 119 -6.12 1.09 -7.61
C ILE A 119 -7.29 1.92 -8.13
N GLY A 120 -8.46 1.30 -8.26
CA GLY A 120 -9.61 1.86 -8.98
C GLY A 120 -9.89 3.31 -8.58
N MET A 121 -10.24 4.13 -9.56
CA MET A 121 -10.84 5.44 -9.33
C MET A 121 -12.04 5.27 -8.40
N GLY A 122 -11.84 5.45 -7.10
CA GLY A 122 -12.90 5.84 -6.20
C GLY A 122 -13.36 7.21 -6.67
N ILE A 123 -14.63 7.31 -7.09
CA ILE A 123 -15.26 8.61 -7.28
C ILE A 123 -15.18 9.30 -5.93
N CYS A 124 -14.32 10.31 -5.82
CA CYS A 124 -14.14 11.04 -4.58
C CYS A 124 -15.32 12.00 -4.43
N VAL A 125 -16.35 11.50 -3.75
CA VAL A 125 -17.47 12.32 -3.26
C VAL A 125 -16.99 13.08 -2.02
N GLN A 126 -17.54 14.27 -1.78
CA GLN A 126 -17.15 15.09 -0.64
C GLN A 126 -17.36 14.30 0.66
N GLY A 127 -16.25 13.89 1.29
CA GLY A 127 -16.26 13.08 2.49
C GLY A 127 -16.60 13.90 3.74
N VAL A 128 -17.13 13.23 4.77
CA VAL A 128 -17.29 13.81 6.10
C VAL A 128 -15.93 13.83 6.78
N TYR A 129 -15.49 15.01 7.25
CA TYR A 129 -14.30 15.13 8.08
C TYR A 129 -14.54 14.49 9.45
N ARG A 130 -13.68 13.55 9.85
CA ARG A 130 -13.87 12.72 11.05
C ARG A 130 -12.92 13.06 12.21
N GLY A 131 -12.00 14.00 12.01
CA GLY A 131 -11.10 14.49 13.08
C GLY A 131 -10.05 13.49 13.58
N GLY A 132 -9.87 12.35 12.91
CA GLY A 132 -8.89 11.33 13.26
C GLY A 132 -8.95 10.11 12.32
N PRO A 133 -8.02 9.15 12.49
CA PRO A 133 -8.05 7.89 11.74
C PRO A 133 -9.29 7.09 12.12
N THR A 134 -9.86 6.38 11.14
CA THR A 134 -11.00 5.48 11.37
C THR A 134 -10.52 4.07 11.69
N ASP A 135 -11.38 3.30 12.35
CA ASP A 135 -11.16 1.87 12.52
C ASP A 135 -11.00 1.17 11.16
N LYS A 136 -10.29 0.03 11.16
CA LYS A 136 -10.21 -0.84 9.99
C LYS A 136 -11.63 -1.27 9.55
N ASP A 137 -11.79 -1.53 8.25
CA ASP A 137 -13.05 -2.01 7.64
C ASP A 137 -14.24 -1.05 7.64
N GLN A 138 -14.06 0.24 7.94
CA GLN A 138 -15.18 1.19 7.84
C GLN A 138 -15.63 1.46 6.40
N PHE A 139 -14.72 1.37 5.44
CA PHE A 139 -15.01 1.59 4.02
C PHE A 139 -14.83 0.32 3.21
N PRO A 140 -15.60 0.17 2.11
CA PRO A 140 -15.45 -0.95 1.19
C PRO A 140 -14.02 -1.05 0.62
N PRO A 141 -13.51 -2.26 0.42
CA PRO A 141 -12.20 -2.46 -0.19
C PRO A 141 -12.19 -2.08 -1.67
N ASN A 142 -10.98 -1.94 -2.21
CA ASN A 142 -10.78 -1.89 -3.66
C ASN A 142 -10.93 -3.28 -4.31
N ARG A 143 -10.80 -3.35 -5.64
CA ARG A 143 -10.92 -4.59 -6.44
C ARG A 143 -9.97 -5.73 -6.06
N TYR A 144 -8.94 -5.47 -5.27
CA TYR A 144 -8.01 -6.49 -4.79
C TYR A 144 -8.35 -7.00 -3.39
N GLY A 145 -9.22 -6.29 -2.65
CA GLY A 145 -9.54 -6.60 -1.25
C GLY A 145 -8.75 -5.75 -0.24
N LEU A 146 -8.06 -4.69 -0.69
CA LEU A 146 -7.33 -3.77 0.20
C LEU A 146 -8.25 -2.62 0.64
N HIS A 147 -8.19 -2.27 1.92
CA HIS A 147 -8.95 -1.15 2.50
C HIS A 147 -8.08 0.09 2.65
N ASP A 148 -8.70 1.27 2.75
CA ASP A 148 -8.06 2.55 3.11
C ASP A 148 -6.86 2.93 2.22
N MET A 149 -6.85 2.57 0.94
CA MET A 149 -5.79 2.96 -0.01
C MET A 149 -5.87 4.44 -0.46
N HIS A 150 -6.90 5.17 -0.01
CA HIS A 150 -7.27 6.51 -0.45
C HIS A 150 -7.66 7.40 0.74
N GLY A 151 -6.82 7.43 1.77
CA GLY A 151 -7.00 8.23 2.97
C GLY A 151 -6.67 7.43 4.22
N ASN A 152 -7.30 7.81 5.34
CA ASN A 152 -6.98 7.32 6.68
C ASN A 152 -5.59 7.78 7.13
N VAL A 153 -4.50 7.19 6.63
CA VAL A 153 -3.12 7.59 6.96
C VAL A 153 -2.23 7.56 5.72
N TRP A 154 -1.25 8.46 5.67
CA TRP A 154 -0.18 8.36 4.70
C TRP A 154 0.66 7.11 4.97
N GLU A 155 1.05 6.40 3.91
CA GLU A 155 1.78 5.15 4.01
C GLU A 155 3.21 5.29 3.48
N TRP A 156 4.19 4.98 4.33
CA TRP A 156 5.61 4.95 3.96
C TRP A 156 5.90 3.91 2.88
N CYS A 157 6.69 4.30 1.88
CA CYS A 157 7.30 3.43 0.88
C CYS A 157 8.82 3.33 1.08
N GLU A 158 9.43 2.23 0.63
CA GLU A 158 10.88 2.01 0.77
C GLU A 158 11.70 2.88 -0.19
N ASP A 159 11.10 3.32 -1.30
CA ASP A 159 11.71 4.18 -2.32
C ASP A 159 12.23 5.49 -1.71
N THR A 160 13.42 5.91 -2.15
CA THR A 160 13.90 7.27 -1.86
C THR A 160 13.19 8.27 -2.76
N TRP A 161 13.09 9.51 -2.30
CA TRP A 161 12.41 10.55 -3.07
C TRP A 161 13.14 10.90 -4.37
N HIS A 162 12.36 11.09 -5.43
CA HIS A 162 12.79 11.59 -6.73
C HIS A 162 11.71 12.55 -7.24
N ASP A 163 12.12 13.67 -7.84
CA ASP A 163 11.21 14.77 -8.21
C ASP A 163 10.30 14.46 -9.40
N ASN A 164 10.50 13.33 -10.08
CA ASN A 164 9.66 12.84 -11.17
C ASN A 164 9.83 11.31 -11.31
N TYR A 165 9.39 10.73 -12.43
CA TYR A 165 9.54 9.32 -12.80
C TYR A 165 10.54 9.08 -13.94
N GLU A 166 11.36 10.06 -14.32
CA GLU A 166 12.39 9.87 -15.33
C GLU A 166 13.45 8.90 -14.81
N GLY A 167 13.64 7.78 -15.50
CA GLY A 167 14.56 6.72 -15.06
C GLY A 167 14.01 5.83 -13.94
N ALA A 168 12.72 5.91 -13.62
CA ALA A 168 12.09 5.02 -12.66
C ALA A 168 12.22 3.54 -13.08
N PRO A 169 12.43 2.61 -12.14
CA PRO A 169 12.38 1.18 -12.42
C PRO A 169 11.06 0.77 -13.07
N LEU A 170 11.15 -0.08 -14.10
CA LEU A 170 9.98 -0.62 -14.82
C LEU A 170 9.53 -1.98 -14.28
N ASP A 171 10.11 -2.41 -13.16
CA ASP A 171 9.83 -3.67 -12.48
C ASP A 171 9.56 -3.44 -10.98
N ASN A 172 9.39 -4.51 -10.22
CA ASN A 172 9.09 -4.49 -8.78
C ASN A 172 10.30 -4.12 -7.88
N LYS A 173 11.34 -3.47 -8.42
CA LYS A 173 12.49 -3.01 -7.65
C LYS A 173 12.21 -1.67 -6.99
N THR A 174 12.70 -1.53 -5.76
CA THR A 174 12.75 -0.26 -5.05
C THR A 174 13.58 0.76 -5.83
N TRP A 175 13.06 1.97 -5.99
CA TRP A 175 13.81 3.06 -6.58
C TRP A 175 14.73 3.70 -5.54
N THR A 176 16.02 3.40 -5.65
CA THR A 176 17.08 3.94 -4.80
C THR A 176 17.99 4.86 -5.62
N GLY A 177 18.82 5.67 -4.94
CA GLY A 177 19.75 6.61 -5.58
C GLY A 177 19.43 8.09 -5.35
N GLY A 178 18.20 8.41 -4.92
CA GLY A 178 17.85 9.71 -4.34
C GLY A 178 18.43 9.93 -2.93
N ASP A 179 18.19 11.11 -2.36
CA ASP A 179 18.56 11.44 -0.98
C ASP A 179 17.86 10.49 0.01
N SER A 180 18.64 9.70 0.75
CA SER A 180 18.13 8.74 1.74
C SER A 180 17.44 9.39 2.95
N SER A 181 17.55 10.70 3.11
CA SER A 181 16.84 11.47 4.13
C SER A 181 15.36 11.63 3.79
N TRP A 182 14.96 11.37 2.55
CA TRP A 182 13.60 11.58 2.05
C TRP A 182 13.04 10.31 1.42
N HIS A 183 11.85 9.93 1.86
CA HIS A 183 11.13 8.78 1.34
C HIS A 183 9.77 9.17 0.78
N VAL A 184 9.24 8.29 -0.08
CA VAL A 184 7.93 8.46 -0.71
C VAL A 184 6.83 8.03 0.27
N MET A 185 5.79 8.86 0.36
CA MET A 185 4.52 8.57 1.03
C MET A 185 3.38 8.45 0.00
N ARG A 186 2.42 7.55 0.26
CA ARG A 186 1.25 7.30 -0.60
C ARG A 186 -0.07 7.27 0.18
N GLY A 187 -1.18 7.47 -0.52
CA GLY A 187 -2.53 7.19 0.00
C GLY A 187 -3.31 8.41 0.51
N GLY A 188 -2.65 9.45 1.03
CA GLY A 188 -3.32 10.56 1.70
C GLY A 188 -3.74 10.21 3.14
N SER A 189 -4.17 11.19 3.93
CA SER A 189 -4.64 10.95 5.30
C SER A 189 -6.04 11.49 5.58
N TRP A 190 -6.56 11.22 6.78
CA TRP A 190 -7.82 11.79 7.29
C TRP A 190 -7.81 13.32 7.38
N HIS A 191 -6.64 13.94 7.43
CA HIS A 191 -6.45 15.39 7.53
C HIS A 191 -6.42 16.08 6.16
N ASP A 192 -6.20 15.31 5.09
CA ASP A 192 -5.95 15.86 3.76
C ASP A 192 -7.23 16.07 2.94
N PRO A 193 -7.24 17.05 2.02
CA PRO A 193 -8.33 17.18 1.07
C PRO A 193 -8.33 15.99 0.09
N PRO A 194 -9.50 15.62 -0.47
CA PRO A 194 -9.68 14.55 -1.46
C PRO A 194 -8.67 14.50 -2.61
N GLY A 195 -8.17 15.67 -3.05
CA GLY A 195 -7.19 15.78 -4.14
C GLY A 195 -5.84 15.12 -3.84
N LEU A 196 -5.46 15.00 -2.56
CA LEU A 196 -4.22 14.35 -2.12
C LEU A 196 -4.38 12.84 -1.90
N CYS A 197 -5.62 12.33 -1.84
CA CYS A 197 -5.92 10.90 -1.68
C CYS A 197 -6.00 10.14 -3.02
N ARG A 198 -5.56 10.76 -4.12
CA ARG A 198 -5.49 10.12 -5.44
C ARG A 198 -4.41 9.05 -5.45
N SER A 199 -4.63 7.94 -6.17
CA SER A 199 -3.62 6.88 -6.27
C SER A 199 -2.28 7.34 -6.84
N ALA A 200 -2.28 8.31 -7.75
CA ALA A 200 -1.05 8.80 -8.38
C ALA A 200 -0.27 9.79 -7.50
N MET A 201 -0.92 10.38 -6.47
CA MET A 201 -0.30 11.37 -5.61
C MET A 201 0.94 10.80 -4.90
N ARG A 202 1.94 11.66 -4.73
CA ARG A 202 3.21 11.42 -4.05
C ARG A 202 3.43 12.52 -3.05
N LEU A 203 3.84 12.15 -1.84
CA LEU A 203 4.33 13.12 -0.87
C LEU A 203 5.74 12.72 -0.45
N ARG A 204 6.62 13.70 -0.29
CA ARG A 204 7.95 13.50 0.30
C ARG A 204 7.85 13.72 1.81
N ALA A 205 8.43 12.82 2.58
CA ALA A 205 8.53 12.97 4.03
C ALA A 205 9.96 12.64 4.49
N HIS A 206 10.42 13.34 5.51
CA HIS A 206 11.78 13.14 6.02
C HIS A 206 11.84 11.84 6.82
N ALA A 207 12.91 11.05 6.70
CA ALA A 207 13.02 9.71 7.29
C ALA A 207 12.86 9.68 8.83
N GLU A 208 13.08 10.81 9.48
CA GLU A 208 12.95 11.01 10.93
C GLU A 208 11.62 11.65 11.34
N GLU A 209 10.77 11.99 10.37
CA GLU A 209 9.46 12.60 10.61
C GLU A 209 8.46 11.56 11.10
N GLY A 210 7.64 11.96 12.07
CA GLY A 210 6.66 11.09 12.71
C GLY A 210 5.42 11.87 13.07
N GLU A 211 4.43 11.87 12.17
CA GLU A 211 3.16 12.56 12.37
C GLU A 211 2.05 11.59 12.77
N GLY A 212 1.03 12.09 13.47
CA GLY A 212 -0.12 11.29 13.95
C GLY A 212 -1.00 10.70 12.83
N TYR A 213 -0.75 11.12 11.60
CA TYR A 213 -1.44 10.67 10.38
C TYR A 213 -0.50 9.89 9.43
N PHE A 214 0.68 9.49 9.91
CA PHE A 214 1.59 8.59 9.20
C PHE A 214 1.44 7.14 9.68
N GLY A 215 1.49 6.21 8.74
CA GLY A 215 1.43 4.77 8.94
C GLY A 215 2.20 4.04 7.85
N PHE A 216 2.00 2.73 7.74
CA PHE A 216 2.63 1.93 6.70
C PHE A 216 1.85 0.64 6.43
N ARG A 217 2.15 0.00 5.30
CA ARG A 217 1.73 -1.38 5.02
C ARG A 217 2.92 -2.29 4.87
N VAL A 218 2.67 -3.57 5.11
CA VAL A 218 3.66 -4.62 4.91
C VAL A 218 3.39 -5.31 3.59
N ALA A 219 4.40 -5.33 2.73
CA ALA A 219 4.42 -6.15 1.53
C ALA A 219 5.41 -7.31 1.70
N VAL A 220 5.04 -8.48 1.18
CA VAL A 220 5.81 -9.71 1.29
C VAL A 220 5.89 -10.36 -0.08
N ILE A 221 7.11 -10.64 -0.52
CA ILE A 221 7.36 -11.48 -1.68
C ILE A 221 7.78 -12.85 -1.16
N PHE A 222 6.96 -13.86 -1.41
CA PHE A 222 7.40 -15.23 -1.22
C PHE A 222 8.30 -15.58 -2.40
N GLY A 223 9.61 -15.63 -2.16
CA GLY A 223 10.51 -16.28 -3.08
C GLY A 223 9.99 -17.69 -3.31
N GLY A 224 9.70 -18.04 -4.56
CA GLY A 224 9.49 -19.43 -4.90
C GLY A 224 10.74 -20.19 -4.44
N LEU A 225 10.54 -21.22 -3.63
CA LEU A 225 11.40 -22.39 -3.80
C LEU A 225 11.21 -22.76 -5.27
N GLU A 226 12.17 -22.37 -6.13
CA GLU A 226 12.45 -23.24 -7.26
C GLU A 226 12.69 -24.60 -6.61
N GLN A 227 11.74 -25.52 -6.78
CA GLN A 227 12.05 -26.92 -6.63
C GLN A 227 13.18 -27.14 -7.62
N GLY A 228 14.41 -27.14 -7.10
CA GLY A 228 15.58 -27.66 -7.77
C GLY A 228 15.24 -29.08 -8.14
N THR A 229 14.67 -29.23 -9.33
CA THR A 229 14.65 -30.50 -10.04
C THR A 229 16.11 -30.77 -10.28
N SER A 230 16.69 -31.65 -9.46
CA SER A 230 17.94 -32.29 -9.82
C SER A 230 17.66 -33.02 -11.12
N VAL A 231 18.14 -32.47 -12.22
CA VAL A 231 18.31 -33.25 -13.44
C VAL A 231 19.73 -33.78 -13.36
N CYS A 232 19.83 -35.10 -13.26
CA CYS A 232 21.07 -35.85 -13.42
C CYS A 232 21.71 -35.57 -14.79
#